data_AF-A0AAW3FS77-F1
#
_entry.id   AF-A0AAW3FS77-F1
#
_cell.length_a   1.000
_cell.length_b   1.000
_cell.length_c   1.000
_cell.angle_alpha   90.00
_cell.angle_beta   90.00
_cell.angle_gamma   90.00
#
_symmetry.space_group_name_H-M   'P 1'
#
loop_
_entity.id
_entity.type
_entity.pdbx_description
1 polymer ?
#
loop_
_entity_poly.entity_id
_entity_poly.type
_entity_poly.pdbx_seq_one_letter_code
_entity_poly.pdbx_strand_id
1 'polypeptide(L)'
;METGILKQIDLTTTTERYFFVQVQRLADYVWIRSVQNFKPLELTVRVSDLQVNKHQAVADRGNIKYEFNDDTGGLVTQLAGWVH
;
A
#
# COMPACT_ATOMS: atom_id res chain seq x y z
N MET A 1 -5.92 -4.18 11.95
CA MET A 1 -4.50 -3.83 11.70
C MET A 1 -4.00 -4.96 10.85
N GLU A 2 -3.77 -4.69 9.57
CA GLU A 2 -3.59 -5.76 8.58
C GLU A 2 -2.19 -5.74 8.02
N THR A 3 -1.74 -6.90 7.59
CA THR A 3 -0.49 -7.08 6.87
C THR A 3 -0.76 -7.52 5.44
N GLY A 4 0.21 -7.31 4.56
CA GLY A 4 0.10 -7.76 3.17
C GLY A 4 1.34 -7.42 2.35
N ILE A 5 1.24 -7.64 1.05
CA ILE A 5 2.33 -7.38 0.11
C ILE A 5 2.11 -6.02 -0.55
N LEU A 6 3.12 -5.17 -0.45
CA LEU A 6 3.20 -3.92 -1.20
C LEU A 6 4.25 -4.07 -2.29
N LYS A 7 3.83 -3.85 -3.52
CA LYS A 7 4.70 -3.68 -4.67
C LYS A 7 4.92 -2.19 -4.92
N GLN A 8 6.16 -1.75 -4.86
CA GLN A 8 6.60 -0.42 -5.24
C GLN A 8 7.17 -0.47 -6.66
N ILE A 9 6.73 0.43 -7.53
CA ILE A 9 7.20 0.54 -8.91
C ILE A 9 7.74 1.95 -9.12
N ASP A 10 9.01 2.05 -9.48
CA ASP A 10 9.57 3.31 -9.99
C ASP A 10 9.15 3.47 -11.46
N LEU A 11 8.33 4.48 -11.74
CA LEU A 11 7.77 4.73 -13.07
C LEU A 11 8.80 5.25 -14.08
N THR A 12 9.97 5.69 -13.62
CA THR A 12 11.06 6.17 -14.49
C THR A 12 11.94 5.01 -14.95
N THR A 13 12.29 4.12 -14.01
CA THR A 13 13.24 3.02 -14.25
C THR A 13 12.55 1.68 -14.45
N THR A 14 11.24 1.59 -14.23
CA THR A 14 10.44 0.35 -14.19
C THR A 14 10.89 -0.65 -13.11
N THR A 15 11.73 -0.21 -12.16
CA THR A 15 12.24 -1.07 -11.10
C THR A 15 11.13 -1.41 -10.12
N GLU A 16 10.96 -2.70 -9.84
CA GLU A 16 9.98 -3.20 -8.88
C GLU A 16 10.65 -3.60 -7.55
N ARG A 17 9.98 -3.30 -6.44
CA ARG A 17 10.39 -3.73 -5.10
C ARG A 17 9.19 -4.20 -4.32
N TYR A 18 9.32 -5.37 -3.70
CA TYR A 18 8.26 -5.99 -2.89
C TYR A 18 8.56 -5.86 -1.41
N PHE A 19 7.55 -5.53 -0.62
CA PHE A 19 7.65 -5.37 0.83
C PHE A 19 6.53 -6.14 1.51
N PHE A 20 6.86 -6.81 2.61
CA PHE A 20 5.83 -7.26 3.55
C PHE A 20 5.53 -6.10 4.50
N VAL A 21 4.31 -5.59 4.42
CA VAL A 21 3.93 -4.35 5.11
C VAL A 21 2.83 -4.58 6.13
N GLN A 22 2.75 -3.67 7.08
CA GLN A 22 1.64 -3.48 7.98
C GLN A 22 0.98 -2.14 7.69
N VAL A 23 -0.35 -2.11 7.76
CA VAL A 23 -1.15 -0.94 7.42
C VAL A 23 -2.11 -0.56 8.56
N GLN A 24 -2.16 0.74 8.85
CA GLN A 24 -3.02 1.34 9.85
C GLN A 24 -3.66 2.63 9.34
N ARG A 25 -4.96 2.81 9.57
CA ARG A 25 -5.65 4.08 9.31
C ARG A 25 -5.37 5.09 10.42
N LEU A 26 -5.03 6.31 10.03
CA LEU A 26 -4.84 7.49 10.86
C LEU A 26 -5.75 8.61 10.35
N ALA A 27 -6.99 8.70 10.87
CA ALA A 27 -8.02 9.64 10.37
C ALA A 27 -8.19 9.56 8.82
N ASP A 28 -7.71 10.59 8.10
CA ASP A 28 -7.76 10.71 6.64
C ASP A 28 -6.54 10.14 5.92
N TYR A 29 -5.65 9.50 6.66
CA TYR A 29 -4.41 8.93 6.16
C TYR A 29 -4.35 7.44 6.42
N VAL A 30 -3.51 6.78 5.62
CA VAL A 30 -3.11 5.39 5.80
C VAL A 30 -1.60 5.37 5.98
N TRP A 31 -1.18 4.90 7.15
CA TRP A 31 0.21 4.67 7.48
C TRP A 31 0.58 3.23 7.15
N ILE A 32 1.68 3.09 6.43
CA ILE A 32 2.18 1.83 5.89
C ILE A 32 3.64 1.71 6.28
N ARG A 33 4.01 0.59 6.89
CA ARG A 33 5.41 0.30 7.20
C ARG A 33 5.81 -1.10 6.78
N SER A 34 7.04 -1.27 6.34
CA SER A 34 7.63 -2.61 6.21
C SER A 34 7.80 -3.23 7.60
N VAL A 35 7.44 -4.50 7.73
CA VAL A 35 7.74 -5.28 8.94
C VAL A 35 9.10 -5.98 8.87
N GLN A 36 9.83 -5.77 7.77
CA GLN A 36 11.13 -6.38 7.51
C GLN A 36 12.25 -5.42 7.90
N ASN A 37 13.02 -5.74 8.96
CA ASN A 37 14.10 -4.87 9.45
C ASN A 37 15.19 -4.58 8.41
N PHE A 38 15.50 -5.53 7.53
CA PHE A 38 16.52 -5.38 6.49
C PHE A 38 16.02 -4.63 5.24
N LYS A 39 14.72 -4.28 5.19
CA LYS A 39 14.09 -3.61 4.06
C LYS A 39 13.14 -2.52 4.57
N PRO A 40 13.69 -1.45 5.19
CA PRO A 40 12.87 -0.42 5.80
C PRO A 40 12.06 0.31 4.73
N LEU A 41 10.79 0.52 5.03
CA LEU A 41 9.87 1.35 4.27
C LEU A 41 8.89 1.95 5.27
N GLU A 42 8.65 3.24 5.14
CA GLU A 42 7.58 3.93 5.85
C GLU A 42 6.94 4.94 4.91
N LEU A 43 5.62 4.87 4.80
CA LEU A 43 4.83 5.66 3.87
C LEU A 43 3.54 6.08 4.56
N THR A 44 3.13 7.32 4.31
CA THR A 44 1.81 7.81 4.66
C THR A 44 1.15 8.29 3.37
N VAL A 45 -0.04 7.76 3.07
CA VAL A 45 -0.86 8.19 1.92
C VAL A 45 -2.18 8.72 2.43
N ARG A 46 -2.80 9.66 1.72
CA ARG A 46 -4.18 10.06 2.05
C ARG A 46 -5.12 8.95 1.59
N VAL A 47 -6.18 8.74 2.36
CA VAL A 47 -7.26 7.83 1.98
C VAL A 47 -7.87 8.26 0.63
N SER A 48 -7.99 9.57 0.38
CA SER A 48 -8.47 10.13 -0.89
C SER A 48 -7.61 9.77 -2.11
N ASP A 49 -6.33 9.45 -1.89
CA ASP A 49 -5.38 9.17 -2.96
C ASP A 49 -5.33 7.67 -3.29
N LEU A 50 -6.02 6.83 -2.48
CA LEU A 50 -6.13 5.40 -2.71
C LEU A 50 -7.20 5.10 -3.75
N GLN A 51 -6.77 4.48 -4.85
CA GLN A 51 -7.65 3.90 -5.85
C GLN A 51 -7.82 2.42 -5.55
N VAL A 52 -8.99 2.03 -5.05
CA VAL A 52 -9.28 0.64 -4.66
C VAL A 52 -10.27 0.01 -5.63
N ASN A 53 -9.98 -1.20 -6.07
CA ASN A 53 -10.92 -2.06 -6.79
C ASN A 53 -10.99 -3.44 -6.14
N LYS A 54 -11.74 -4.37 -6.75
CA LYS A 54 -12.02 -5.71 -6.17
C LYS A 54 -10.78 -6.54 -5.85
N HIS A 55 -9.62 -6.27 -6.46
CA HIS A 55 -8.43 -7.12 -6.36
C HIS A 55 -7.15 -6.37 -5.99
N GLN A 56 -7.15 -5.04 -6.06
CA GLN A 56 -5.97 -4.23 -5.78
C GLN A 56 -6.35 -2.90 -5.15
N ALA A 57 -5.42 -2.34 -4.37
CA ALA A 57 -5.42 -0.94 -4.00
C ALA A 57 -4.14 -0.29 -4.54
N VAL A 58 -4.25 0.93 -5.05
CA VAL A 58 -3.15 1.65 -5.68
C VAL A 58 -3.04 3.05 -5.10
N ALA A 59 -1.82 3.52 -4.86
CA ALA A 59 -1.51 4.92 -4.59
C ALA A 59 -0.30 5.37 -5.40
N ASP A 60 -0.38 6.57 -5.96
CA ASP A 60 0.74 7.21 -6.67
C ASP A 60 1.34 8.31 -5.81
N ARG A 61 2.67 8.39 -5.77
CA ARG A 61 3.41 9.47 -5.09
C ARG A 61 4.61 9.88 -5.93
N GLY A 62 4.46 10.99 -6.66
CA GLY A 62 5.46 11.42 -7.63
C GLY A 62 5.66 10.34 -8.71
N ASN A 63 6.91 9.94 -8.95
CA ASN A 63 7.25 8.90 -9.94
C ASN A 63 7.19 7.48 -9.36
N ILE A 64 6.53 7.27 -8.21
CA ILE A 64 6.44 5.95 -7.59
C ILE A 64 4.98 5.55 -7.47
N LYS A 65 4.67 4.37 -7.99
CA LYS A 65 3.38 3.70 -7.84
C LYS A 65 3.50 2.62 -6.76
N TYR A 66 2.51 2.56 -5.89
CA TYR A 66 2.39 1.56 -4.84
C TYR A 66 1.14 0.72 -5.10
N GLU A 67 1.32 -0.59 -5.30
CA GLU A 67 0.26 -1.56 -5.54
C GLU A 67 0.19 -2.51 -4.34
N PHE A 68 -0.95 -2.52 -3.66
CA PHE A 68 -1.26 -3.53 -2.65
C PHE A 68 -1.90 -4.71 -3.36
N ASN A 69 -1.21 -5.85 -3.29
CA ASN A 69 -1.71 -7.11 -3.82
C ASN A 69 -2.15 -7.99 -2.66
N ASP A 70 -3.27 -8.68 -2.87
CA ASP A 70 -3.89 -9.47 -1.84
C ASP A 70 -4.08 -10.91 -2.31
N ASP A 71 -3.06 -11.73 -2.09
CA ASP A 71 -3.21 -13.19 -2.20
C ASP A 71 -3.95 -13.78 -0.98
N THR A 72 -4.28 -12.95 0.03
CA THR A 72 -4.84 -13.35 1.33
C THR A 72 -6.25 -12.83 1.63
N GLY A 73 -6.81 -11.97 0.76
CA GLY A 73 -8.14 -11.33 0.85
C GLY A 73 -8.36 -10.25 1.93
N GLY A 74 -7.46 -10.10 2.92
CA GLY A 74 -7.67 -9.22 4.07
C GLY A 74 -7.35 -7.75 3.84
N LEU A 75 -6.21 -7.44 3.22
CA LEU A 75 -5.68 -6.07 3.17
C LEU A 75 -6.44 -5.18 2.18
N VAL A 76 -6.72 -5.67 0.97
CA VAL A 76 -7.44 -4.88 -0.03
C VAL A 76 -8.89 -4.66 0.41
N THR A 77 -9.52 -5.66 1.03
CA THR A 77 -10.85 -5.53 1.63
C THR A 77 -10.88 -4.46 2.72
N GLN A 78 -9.86 -4.42 3.60
CA GLN A 78 -9.78 -3.39 4.62
C GLN A 78 -9.59 -1.98 4.01
N LEU A 79 -8.71 -1.85 3.02
CA LEU A 79 -8.48 -0.57 2.32
C LEU A 79 -9.74 -0.08 1.60
N ALA A 80 -10.50 -1.00 0.97
CA ALA A 80 -11.78 -0.67 0.34
C ALA A 80 -12.79 -0.10 1.34
N GLY A 81 -12.83 -0.66 2.56
CA GLY A 81 -13.68 -0.14 3.64
C GLY A 81 -13.29 1.25 4.16
N TRP A 82 -12.12 1.78 3.78
CA TRP A 82 -11.68 3.11 4.20
C TRP A 82 -11.90 4.19 3.16
N VAL A 83 -11.96 3.83 1.88
CA VAL A 83 -12.16 4.76 0.75
C VAL A 83 -13.65 5.08 0.52
N HIS A 84 -14.55 4.37 1.22
CA HIS A 84 -15.99 4.64 1.24
C HIS A 84 -16.40 5.83 2.10
#